data_AF-A0A235BZE2-F1
#
_entry.id   AF-A0A235BZE2-F1
#
_cell.length_a   1.000
_cell.length_b   1.000
_cell.length_c   1.000
_cell.angle_alpha   90.00
_cell.angle_beta   90.00
_cell.angle_gamma   90.00
#
_symmetry.space_group_name_H-M   'P 1'
#
loop_
_entity.id
_entity.type
_entity.pdbx_description
1 polymer ?
#
loop_
_entity_poly.entity_id
_entity_poly.type
_entity_poly.pdbx_seq_one_letter_code
_entity_poly.pdbx_strand_id
1 'polypeptide(L)'
;MFVKMGFKKWTKGTQAGLRIYTDSINKLSSILEFPSRDTQWRSLRDFLRAIELSGDGTNVPPYSRNLQIVDISLSKKLSATMTIAQHNHSTQGYITVSSGTWLGIIVEKFMNRNFYCEYVSGENIDLLILPDFKLDIRKQRKNELNIIEKKVYSKSLRKSNVAPLEANIIGLYFELEEVKYISEKEKLAPFHRFPNLNSNLPKIARRNISCDIDVCDNQGHFVKFVEVKSVYGLPGKEFNLTINEYKSREICRRNKWEYEIVVYYHIGKQILKRLIITPEMKLIARPSGYWCTFEKTG
;
A
#
# COMPACT_ATOMS: atom_id res chain seq x y z
N MET A 1 2.90 13.45 -5.74
CA MET A 1 1.57 12.91 -5.37
C MET A 1 1.24 11.69 -6.22
N PHE A 2 0.67 10.63 -5.65
CA PHE A 2 0.29 9.44 -6.42
C PHE A 2 -1.10 9.56 -7.06
N VAL A 3 -1.18 9.29 -8.36
CA VAL A 3 -2.42 9.34 -9.15
C VAL A 3 -2.64 8.07 -9.96
N LYS A 4 -3.91 7.71 -10.19
CA LYS A 4 -4.28 6.54 -10.97
C LYS A 4 -4.45 6.94 -12.43
N MET A 5 -3.76 6.26 -13.33
CA MET A 5 -3.89 6.41 -14.77
C MET A 5 -4.23 5.07 -15.42
N GLY A 6 -4.74 5.13 -16.65
CA GLY A 6 -5.07 3.95 -17.45
C GLY A 6 -4.40 3.99 -18.81
N PHE A 7 -3.98 2.85 -19.34
CA PHE A 7 -3.55 2.74 -20.73
C PHE A 7 -4.78 2.68 -21.62
N LYS A 8 -4.89 3.57 -22.60
CA LYS A 8 -6.08 3.66 -23.44
C LYS A 8 -5.76 3.88 -24.91
N LYS A 9 -6.69 3.41 -25.74
CA LYS A 9 -6.79 3.70 -27.15
C LYS A 9 -8.04 4.55 -27.39
N TRP A 10 -7.88 5.66 -28.09
CA TRP A 10 -8.96 6.56 -28.51
C TRP A 10 -9.23 6.41 -30.01
N THR A 11 -10.26 7.11 -30.52
CA THR A 11 -10.52 7.32 -31.96
C THR A 11 -10.49 6.03 -32.80
N LYS A 12 -11.40 5.09 -32.51
CA LYS A 12 -11.54 3.80 -33.22
C LYS A 12 -10.22 3.03 -33.38
N GLY A 13 -9.24 3.26 -32.50
CA GLY A 13 -7.99 2.53 -32.50
C GLY A 13 -6.84 3.18 -33.26
N THR A 14 -6.86 4.50 -33.51
CA THR A 14 -5.73 5.18 -34.18
C THR A 14 -4.78 5.88 -33.22
N GLN A 15 -5.24 6.33 -32.06
CA GLN A 15 -4.40 6.99 -31.06
C GLN A 15 -4.36 6.21 -29.75
N ALA A 16 -3.18 6.11 -29.14
CA ALA A 16 -2.96 5.43 -27.87
C ALA A 16 -2.23 6.34 -26.88
N GLY A 17 -2.39 6.07 -25.59
CA GLY A 17 -1.68 6.79 -24.55
C GLY A 17 -2.22 6.54 -23.16
N LEU A 18 -2.10 7.55 -22.29
CA LEU A 18 -2.45 7.49 -20.88
C LEU A 18 -3.73 8.30 -20.61
N ARG A 19 -4.70 7.69 -19.94
CA ARG A 19 -5.94 8.32 -19.47
C ARG A 19 -5.83 8.68 -17.99
N ILE A 20 -6.28 9.87 -17.64
CA ILE A 20 -6.42 10.34 -16.26
C ILE A 20 -7.91 10.37 -15.92
N TYR A 21 -8.27 9.70 -14.83
CA TYR A 21 -9.66 9.59 -14.37
C TYR A 21 -10.10 10.83 -13.57
N THR A 22 -11.40 11.12 -13.55
CA THR A 22 -12.03 12.22 -12.81
C THR A 22 -11.54 12.30 -11.36
N ASP A 23 -11.53 11.20 -10.62
CA ASP A 23 -11.04 11.18 -9.22
C ASP A 23 -9.57 11.60 -9.09
N SER A 24 -8.74 11.23 -10.08
CA SER A 24 -7.33 11.61 -10.09
C SER A 24 -7.14 13.07 -10.50
N ILE A 25 -7.99 13.59 -11.38
CA ILE A 25 -8.03 15.02 -11.73
C ILE A 25 -8.43 15.84 -10.49
N ASN A 26 -9.45 15.42 -9.75
CA ASN A 26 -9.86 16.08 -8.52
C ASN A 26 -8.74 16.10 -7.48
N LYS A 27 -7.99 14.99 -7.34
CA LYS A 27 -6.79 14.96 -6.50
C LYS A 27 -5.73 15.95 -7.00
N LEU A 28 -5.44 15.96 -8.30
CA LEU A 28 -4.47 16.87 -8.94
C LEU A 28 -4.81 18.35 -8.73
N SER A 29 -6.08 18.71 -8.57
CA SER A 29 -6.51 20.09 -8.31
C SER A 29 -5.96 20.70 -7.00
N SER A 30 -5.41 19.86 -6.11
CA SER A 30 -4.74 20.31 -4.88
C SER A 30 -3.28 20.70 -5.07
N ILE A 31 -2.65 20.33 -6.21
CA ILE A 31 -1.22 20.60 -6.45
C ILE A 31 -0.94 21.29 -7.79
N LEU A 32 -1.88 21.23 -8.75
CA LEU A 32 -1.77 21.91 -10.05
C LEU A 32 -2.30 23.34 -9.94
N GLU A 33 -1.53 24.16 -9.23
CA GLU A 33 -1.81 25.58 -8.97
C GLU A 33 -1.29 26.50 -10.08
N PHE A 34 -0.58 25.95 -11.07
CA PHE A 34 0.03 26.71 -12.16
C PHE A 34 -0.89 26.83 -13.38
N PRO A 35 -0.70 27.89 -14.21
CA PRO A 35 -1.53 28.15 -15.38
C PRO A 35 -1.50 27.03 -16.41
N SER A 36 -2.58 26.93 -17.21
CA SER A 36 -2.56 26.13 -18.43
C SER A 36 -1.52 26.68 -19.42
N ARG A 37 -1.04 25.82 -20.31
CA ARG A 37 -0.01 26.13 -21.32
C ARG A 37 -0.38 27.33 -22.20
N ASP A 38 -1.65 27.48 -22.52
CA ASP A 38 -2.23 28.58 -23.30
C ASP A 38 -2.66 29.76 -22.43
N THR A 39 -2.37 29.72 -21.12
CA THR A 39 -2.72 30.73 -20.10
C THR A 39 -4.22 31.00 -19.94
N GLN A 40 -5.07 30.18 -20.57
CA GLN A 40 -6.51 30.30 -20.50
C GLN A 40 -7.06 30.07 -19.08
N TRP A 41 -6.38 29.22 -18.30
CA TRP A 41 -6.73 28.88 -16.93
C TRP A 41 -5.56 29.21 -16.02
N ARG A 42 -5.83 29.85 -14.86
CA ARG A 42 -4.77 30.17 -13.89
C ARG A 42 -4.35 28.95 -13.06
N SER A 43 -5.24 27.98 -12.90
CA SER A 43 -4.99 26.72 -12.20
C SER A 43 -5.95 25.62 -12.70
N LEU A 44 -5.67 24.35 -12.34
CA LEU A 44 -6.62 23.27 -12.60
C LEU A 44 -7.94 23.49 -11.84
N ARG A 45 -7.88 24.09 -10.65
CA ARG A 45 -9.08 24.37 -9.84
C ARG A 45 -10.01 25.36 -10.53
N ASP A 46 -9.46 26.39 -11.18
CA ASP A 46 -10.26 27.38 -11.92
C ASP A 46 -10.98 26.74 -13.10
N PHE A 47 -10.29 25.84 -13.83
CA PHE A 47 -10.90 25.06 -14.90
C PHE A 47 -12.04 24.17 -14.39
N LEU A 48 -11.83 23.44 -13.30
CA LEU A 48 -12.87 22.57 -12.73
C LEU A 48 -14.09 23.37 -12.26
N ARG A 49 -13.86 24.52 -11.63
CA ARG A 49 -14.92 25.44 -11.23
C ARG A 49 -15.68 25.99 -12.43
N ALA A 50 -14.99 26.30 -13.53
CA ALA A 50 -15.65 26.72 -14.76
C ALA A 50 -16.55 25.63 -15.34
N ILE A 51 -16.14 24.35 -15.27
CA ILE A 51 -16.99 23.22 -15.67
C ILE A 51 -18.23 23.08 -14.78
N GLU A 52 -18.08 23.23 -13.47
CA GLU A 52 -19.20 23.17 -12.52
C GLU A 52 -20.22 24.30 -12.76
N LEU A 53 -19.74 25.49 -13.13
CA LEU A 53 -20.59 26.65 -13.43
C LEU A 53 -21.17 26.60 -14.85
N SER A 54 -20.52 25.90 -15.77
CA SER A 54 -20.99 25.70 -17.13
C SER A 54 -22.08 24.62 -17.11
N GLY A 55 -23.35 25.01 -17.09
CA GLY A 55 -24.46 24.06 -17.16
C GLY A 55 -24.40 23.15 -18.40
N ASP A 56 -25.29 22.16 -18.45
CA ASP A 56 -25.33 21.17 -19.54
C ASP A 56 -25.36 21.84 -20.92
N GLY A 57 -24.30 21.65 -21.71
CA GLY A 57 -24.21 22.09 -23.11
C GLY A 57 -23.21 23.21 -23.42
N THR A 58 -22.58 23.81 -22.42
CA THR A 58 -21.54 24.83 -22.66
C THR A 58 -20.17 24.17 -22.82
N ASN A 59 -19.47 24.45 -23.92
CA ASN A 59 -18.16 23.86 -24.20
C ASN A 59 -17.06 24.59 -23.43
N VAL A 60 -16.51 23.98 -22.38
CA VAL A 60 -15.38 24.53 -21.61
C VAL A 60 -14.05 24.15 -22.27
N PRO A 61 -13.21 25.13 -22.66
CA PRO A 61 -11.90 24.87 -23.24
C PRO A 61 -10.98 24.04 -22.33
N PRO A 62 -10.16 23.13 -22.89
CA PRO A 62 -9.42 22.17 -22.08
C PRO A 62 -8.28 22.81 -21.27
N TYR A 63 -8.00 22.26 -20.10
CA TYR A 63 -6.81 22.57 -19.32
C TYR A 63 -5.63 21.72 -19.79
N SER A 64 -4.58 22.35 -20.33
CA SER A 64 -3.39 21.63 -20.82
C SER A 64 -2.10 22.04 -20.12
N ARG A 65 -1.18 21.11 -19.93
CA ARG A 65 0.14 21.33 -19.29
C ARG A 65 1.25 20.59 -20.01
N ASN A 66 2.45 21.17 -20.01
CA ASN A 66 3.66 20.50 -20.48
C ASN A 66 4.09 19.46 -19.45
N LEU A 67 4.44 18.25 -19.92
CA LEU A 67 4.76 17.12 -19.07
C LEU A 67 6.09 16.49 -19.50
N GLN A 68 6.96 16.21 -18.54
CA GLN A 68 8.09 15.30 -18.73
C GLN A 68 7.76 13.95 -18.11
N ILE A 69 7.67 12.92 -18.94
CA ILE A 69 7.44 11.54 -18.50
C ILE A 69 8.79 10.89 -18.27
N VAL A 70 8.99 10.32 -17.08
CA VAL A 70 10.25 9.70 -16.65
C VAL A 70 9.99 8.24 -16.32
N ASP A 71 10.75 7.35 -16.97
CA ASP A 71 10.90 5.96 -16.55
C ASP A 71 12.24 5.82 -15.84
N ILE A 72 12.19 5.72 -14.51
CA ILE A 72 13.39 5.59 -13.66
C ILE A 72 14.11 4.27 -13.96
N SER A 73 13.37 3.19 -14.25
CA SER A 73 13.95 1.86 -14.49
C SER A 73 14.78 1.80 -15.77
N LEU A 74 14.35 2.54 -16.79
CA LEU A 74 15.04 2.63 -18.07
C LEU A 74 15.95 3.87 -18.18
N SER A 75 15.95 4.73 -17.17
CA SER A 75 16.58 6.06 -17.21
C SER A 75 16.18 6.87 -18.46
N LYS A 76 14.93 6.71 -18.92
CA LYS A 76 14.41 7.36 -20.12
C LYS A 76 13.47 8.50 -19.77
N LYS A 77 13.48 9.52 -20.62
CA LYS A 77 12.60 10.69 -20.52
C LYS A 77 11.88 10.92 -21.84
N LEU A 78 10.63 11.37 -21.78
CA LEU A 78 9.82 11.74 -22.95
C LEU A 78 9.01 12.99 -22.64
N SER A 79 9.09 14.01 -23.49
CA SER A 79 8.25 15.20 -23.35
C SER A 79 6.89 14.97 -24.01
N ALA A 80 5.83 15.40 -23.34
CA ALA A 80 4.45 15.21 -23.77
C ALA A 80 3.59 16.40 -23.33
N THR A 81 2.33 16.39 -23.77
CA THR A 81 1.31 17.30 -23.26
C THR A 81 0.23 16.49 -22.56
N MET A 82 -0.11 16.92 -21.34
CA MET A 82 -1.31 16.46 -20.65
C MET A 82 -2.44 17.41 -20.99
N THR A 83 -3.58 16.88 -21.39
CA THR A 83 -4.79 17.66 -21.66
C THR A 83 -5.95 17.11 -20.85
N ILE A 84 -6.67 17.97 -20.15
CA ILE A 84 -7.86 17.65 -19.37
C ILE A 84 -9.03 18.40 -19.99
N ALA A 85 -10.08 17.67 -20.36
CA ALA A 85 -11.24 18.21 -21.04
C ALA A 85 -12.54 17.75 -20.38
N GLN A 86 -13.60 18.53 -20.59
CA GLN A 86 -14.96 18.12 -20.31
C GLN A 86 -15.39 17.05 -21.32
N HIS A 87 -16.02 15.99 -20.82
CA HIS A 87 -16.58 14.90 -21.59
C HIS A 87 -17.98 14.58 -21.04
N ASN A 88 -19.01 15.10 -21.70
CA ASN A 88 -20.39 15.13 -21.19
C ASN A 88 -20.41 15.73 -19.78
N HIS A 89 -21.04 15.06 -18.81
CA HIS A 89 -21.11 15.49 -17.41
C HIS A 89 -19.87 15.09 -16.58
N SER A 90 -18.72 14.81 -17.21
CA SER A 90 -17.50 14.34 -16.52
C SER A 90 -16.24 15.03 -17.02
N THR A 91 -15.14 14.91 -16.28
CA THR A 91 -13.80 15.35 -16.74
C THR A 91 -12.90 14.16 -17.02
N GLN A 92 -12.13 14.24 -18.09
CA GLN A 92 -11.10 13.24 -18.40
C GLN A 92 -9.82 13.90 -18.88
N GLY A 93 -8.70 13.30 -18.46
CA GLY A 93 -7.39 13.68 -18.94
C GLY A 93 -6.83 12.65 -19.91
N TYR A 94 -6.04 13.12 -20.86
CA TYR A 94 -5.33 12.28 -21.79
C TYR A 94 -3.93 12.81 -22.05
N ILE A 95 -3.01 11.86 -22.26
CA ILE A 95 -1.64 12.08 -22.72
C ILE A 95 -1.47 11.17 -23.92
N THR A 96 -1.44 11.73 -25.13
CA THR A 96 -1.22 10.95 -26.35
C THR A 96 0.24 10.58 -26.49
N VAL A 97 0.49 9.41 -27.09
CA VAL A 97 1.84 8.87 -27.24
C VAL A 97 2.04 8.44 -28.68
N SER A 98 3.14 8.87 -29.29
CA SER A 98 3.48 8.50 -30.67
C SER A 98 3.92 7.04 -30.75
N SER A 99 3.49 6.35 -31.81
CA SER A 99 3.97 5.02 -32.17
C SER A 99 5.50 5.04 -32.34
N GLY A 100 6.17 3.94 -31.97
CA GLY A 100 7.63 3.82 -32.04
C GLY A 100 8.41 4.46 -30.88
N THR A 101 7.76 5.23 -30.00
CA THR A 101 8.39 5.68 -28.75
C THR A 101 8.46 4.54 -27.73
N TRP A 102 9.42 4.60 -26.80
CA TRP A 102 9.51 3.63 -25.70
C TRP A 102 8.23 3.59 -24.85
N LEU A 103 7.58 4.75 -24.67
CA LEU A 103 6.29 4.82 -23.98
C LEU A 103 5.17 4.20 -24.82
N GLY A 104 5.20 4.35 -26.14
CA GLY A 104 4.26 3.71 -27.06
C GLY A 104 4.27 2.19 -26.92
N ILE A 105 5.47 1.61 -26.86
CA ILE A 105 5.66 0.15 -26.63
C ILE A 105 5.04 -0.27 -25.28
N ILE A 106 5.22 0.52 -24.23
CA ILE A 106 4.63 0.25 -22.90
C ILE A 106 3.10 0.34 -22.98
N VAL A 107 2.57 1.40 -23.58
CA VAL A 107 1.13 1.63 -23.71
C VAL A 107 0.46 0.46 -24.44
N GLU A 108 1.03 0.02 -25.57
CA GLU A 108 0.53 -1.11 -26.34
C GLU A 108 0.57 -2.41 -25.52
N LYS A 109 1.67 -2.66 -24.82
CA LYS A 109 1.85 -3.86 -23.99
C LYS A 109 0.84 -3.94 -22.83
N PHE A 110 0.48 -2.80 -22.25
CA PHE A 110 -0.37 -2.72 -21.06
C PHE A 110 -1.77 -2.16 -21.32
N MET A 111 -2.22 -2.18 -22.58
CA MET A 111 -3.49 -1.61 -23.01
C MET A 111 -4.67 -2.02 -22.13
N ASN A 112 -5.57 -1.08 -21.86
CA ASN A 112 -6.76 -1.23 -21.00
C ASN A 112 -6.47 -1.58 -19.53
N ARG A 113 -5.22 -1.53 -19.08
CA ARG A 113 -4.87 -1.70 -17.67
C ARG A 113 -4.73 -0.36 -16.96
N ASN A 114 -4.87 -0.38 -15.65
CA ASN A 114 -4.63 0.76 -14.77
C ASN A 114 -3.29 0.62 -14.06
N PHE A 115 -2.67 1.76 -13.73
CA PHE A 115 -1.46 1.84 -12.94
C PHE A 115 -1.47 3.10 -12.06
N TYR A 116 -0.61 3.10 -11.04
CA TYR A 116 -0.38 4.28 -10.20
C TYR A 116 0.98 4.86 -10.55
N CYS A 117 1.05 6.18 -10.65
CA CYS A 117 2.27 6.92 -10.96
C CYS A 117 2.39 8.10 -10.01
N GLU A 118 3.62 8.58 -9.86
CA GLU A 118 3.89 9.79 -9.11
C GLU A 118 3.86 11.00 -10.06
N TYR A 119 3.11 12.01 -9.65
CA TYR A 119 2.97 13.28 -10.33
C TYR A 119 3.59 14.40 -9.48
N VAL A 120 4.44 15.22 -10.10
CA VAL A 120 5.06 16.39 -9.47
C VAL A 120 4.69 17.62 -10.30
N SER A 121 4.06 18.59 -9.66
CA SER A 121 3.70 19.88 -10.27
C SER A 121 4.93 20.79 -10.32
N GLY A 122 5.15 21.48 -11.43
CA GLY A 122 6.21 22.47 -11.58
C GLY A 122 5.71 23.71 -12.30
N GLU A 123 6.41 24.84 -12.24
CA GLU A 123 5.90 26.09 -12.83
C GLU A 123 5.69 25.98 -14.35
N ASN A 124 6.73 25.51 -15.06
CA ASN A 124 6.77 25.44 -16.52
C ASN A 124 6.55 24.04 -17.11
N ILE A 125 6.89 23.01 -16.33
CA ILE A 125 6.81 21.61 -16.75
C ILE A 125 6.48 20.74 -15.53
N ASP A 126 5.49 19.88 -15.70
CA ASP A 126 5.13 18.89 -14.70
C ASP A 126 5.93 17.60 -14.94
N LEU A 127 6.13 16.79 -13.91
CA LEU A 127 6.80 15.49 -14.02
C LEU A 127 5.82 14.35 -13.78
N LEU A 128 5.82 13.37 -14.69
CA LEU A 128 5.14 12.09 -14.52
C LEU A 128 6.15 10.97 -14.40
N ILE A 129 6.28 10.43 -13.19
CA ILE A 129 7.20 9.33 -12.89
C ILE A 129 6.44 8.02 -13.02
N LEU A 130 6.80 7.22 -14.03
CA LEU A 130 6.18 5.93 -14.28
C LEU A 130 6.69 4.88 -13.29
N PRO A 131 5.82 3.95 -12.85
CA PRO A 131 6.23 2.82 -12.05
C PRO A 131 7.04 1.82 -12.88
N ASP A 132 7.83 0.97 -12.22
CA ASP A 132 8.42 -0.18 -12.87
C ASP A 132 7.33 -1.23 -13.21
N PHE A 133 6.93 -1.27 -14.48
CA PHE A 133 5.89 -2.16 -14.97
C PHE A 133 6.26 -3.65 -14.92
N LYS A 134 7.55 -4.03 -14.82
CA LYS A 134 7.98 -5.43 -14.65
C LYS A 134 7.74 -5.89 -13.21
N LEU A 135 7.99 -5.02 -12.23
CA LEU A 135 7.57 -5.25 -10.84
C LEU A 135 6.04 -5.22 -10.71
N ASP A 136 5.36 -4.39 -11.50
CA ASP A 136 3.90 -4.22 -11.45
C ASP A 136 3.10 -5.36 -12.10
N ILE A 137 3.65 -6.18 -13.02
CA ILE A 137 3.01 -7.44 -13.46
C ILE A 137 2.97 -8.47 -12.31
N ARG A 138 4.04 -8.58 -11.51
CA ARG A 138 4.04 -9.43 -10.30
C ARG A 138 3.08 -8.86 -9.25
N LYS A 139 2.97 -7.54 -9.14
CA LYS A 139 1.98 -6.83 -8.29
C LYS A 139 0.54 -6.94 -8.82
N GLN A 140 0.33 -7.03 -10.14
CA GLN A 140 -0.97 -7.26 -10.79
C GLN A 140 -1.44 -8.70 -10.61
N ARG A 141 -0.56 -9.70 -10.78
CA ARG A 141 -0.88 -11.09 -10.41
C ARG A 141 -1.17 -11.24 -8.91
N LYS A 142 -0.46 -10.48 -8.06
CA LYS A 142 -0.77 -10.34 -6.63
C LYS A 142 -2.11 -9.62 -6.39
N ASN A 143 -2.53 -8.72 -7.28
CA ASN A 143 -3.82 -8.04 -7.21
C ASN A 143 -5.00 -8.87 -7.75
N GLU A 144 -4.79 -9.77 -8.73
CA GLU A 144 -5.77 -10.77 -9.14
C GLU A 144 -6.00 -11.80 -8.03
N LEU A 145 -4.92 -12.20 -7.34
CA LEU A 145 -4.99 -12.88 -6.04
C LEU A 145 -5.77 -12.05 -5.01
N ASN A 146 -5.50 -10.75 -4.84
CA ASN A 146 -6.29 -9.87 -3.97
C ASN A 146 -7.78 -9.76 -4.38
N ILE A 147 -8.16 -9.92 -5.65
CA ILE A 147 -9.57 -9.84 -6.08
C ILE A 147 -10.29 -11.16 -5.78
N ILE A 148 -9.60 -12.30 -5.94
CA ILE A 148 -10.06 -13.62 -5.52
C ILE A 148 -10.16 -13.66 -3.98
N GLU A 149 -9.14 -13.19 -3.27
CA GLU A 149 -9.13 -12.99 -1.82
C GLU A 149 -10.19 -11.99 -1.38
N LYS A 150 -10.46 -10.90 -2.13
CA LYS A 150 -11.56 -9.96 -1.83
C LYS A 150 -12.94 -10.57 -2.02
N LYS A 151 -13.14 -11.49 -2.98
CA LYS A 151 -14.38 -12.27 -3.13
C LYS A 151 -14.57 -13.28 -1.99
N VAL A 152 -13.47 -13.82 -1.47
CA VAL A 152 -13.45 -14.66 -0.25
C VAL A 152 -13.65 -13.80 1.00
N TYR A 153 -13.12 -12.57 1.03
CA TYR A 153 -13.20 -11.58 2.12
C TYR A 153 -14.57 -10.89 2.19
N SER A 154 -15.25 -10.66 1.07
CA SER A 154 -16.64 -10.20 1.07
C SER A 154 -17.60 -11.24 1.65
N LYS A 155 -17.22 -12.52 1.64
CA LYS A 155 -17.92 -13.58 2.40
C LYS A 155 -17.56 -13.57 3.89
N SER A 156 -16.39 -13.04 4.28
CA SER A 156 -15.99 -12.91 5.70
C SER A 156 -16.44 -11.60 6.37
N LEU A 157 -16.79 -10.58 5.57
CA LEU A 157 -17.25 -9.24 6.01
C LEU A 157 -18.59 -9.20 6.78
N ARG A 158 -19.21 -10.33 7.10
CA ARG A 158 -20.35 -10.36 8.03
C ARG A 158 -19.98 -10.18 9.50
N LYS A 159 -18.69 -10.05 9.87
CA LYS A 159 -18.29 -9.75 11.25
C LYS A 159 -17.10 -8.79 11.35
N SER A 160 -17.44 -7.56 11.77
CA SER A 160 -16.69 -6.63 12.65
C SER A 160 -15.27 -6.14 12.30
N ASN A 161 -15.15 -4.81 12.24
CA ASN A 161 -14.02 -3.91 12.59
C ASN A 161 -12.62 -4.27 12.10
N VAL A 162 -12.14 -3.57 11.05
CA VAL A 162 -10.79 -3.78 10.50
C VAL A 162 -10.05 -2.44 10.35
N ALA A 163 -8.78 -2.45 10.78
CA ALA A 163 -7.80 -1.36 10.70
C ALA A 163 -7.42 -0.97 9.25
N PRO A 164 -6.78 0.20 9.02
CA PRO A 164 -6.47 0.73 7.69
C PRO A 164 -5.60 -0.20 6.81
N LEU A 165 -5.88 -0.24 5.51
CA LEU A 165 -5.32 -1.20 4.53
C LEU A 165 -3.78 -1.26 4.44
N GLU A 166 -3.10 -0.15 4.71
CA GLU A 166 -1.63 -0.02 4.62
C GLU A 166 -0.91 -0.60 5.84
N ALA A 167 -1.55 -0.60 7.01
CA ALA A 167 -1.00 -1.15 8.24
C ALA A 167 -0.85 -2.67 8.15
N ASN A 168 -1.79 -3.36 7.51
CA ASN A 168 -1.77 -4.83 7.36
C ASN A 168 -0.62 -5.31 6.45
N ILE A 169 -0.26 -4.53 5.42
CA ILE A 169 0.84 -4.88 4.49
C ILE A 169 2.19 -4.73 5.18
N ILE A 170 2.35 -3.70 6.01
CA ILE A 170 3.57 -3.46 6.77
C ILE A 170 3.69 -4.46 7.92
N GLY A 171 2.61 -4.78 8.63
CA GLY A 171 2.58 -5.83 9.66
C GLY A 171 3.06 -7.17 9.10
N LEU A 172 2.44 -7.63 8.01
CA LEU A 172 2.84 -8.87 7.34
C LEU A 172 4.30 -8.86 6.85
N TYR A 173 4.80 -7.70 6.41
CA TYR A 173 6.22 -7.59 6.04
C TYR A 173 7.14 -7.90 7.24
N PHE A 174 6.86 -7.34 8.41
CA PHE A 174 7.66 -7.58 9.60
C PHE A 174 7.46 -8.97 10.19
N GLU A 175 6.28 -9.57 10.06
CA GLU A 175 6.08 -11.00 10.37
C GLU A 175 7.02 -11.89 9.53
N LEU A 176 7.13 -11.62 8.23
CA LEU A 176 8.00 -12.39 7.33
C LEU A 176 9.50 -12.11 7.56
N GLU A 177 9.87 -10.88 7.94
CA GLU A 177 11.24 -10.58 8.35
C GLU A 177 11.60 -11.30 9.67
N GLU A 178 10.64 -11.45 10.58
CA GLU A 178 10.83 -12.22 11.81
C GLU A 178 10.99 -13.71 11.54
N VAL A 179 10.22 -14.28 10.63
CA VAL A 179 10.41 -15.67 10.15
C VAL A 179 11.83 -15.88 9.65
N LYS A 180 12.36 -14.97 8.81
CA LYS A 180 13.75 -15.06 8.35
C LYS A 180 14.74 -14.95 9.49
N TYR A 181 14.53 -14.01 10.42
CA TYR A 181 15.39 -13.83 11.58
C TYR A 181 15.47 -15.11 12.42
N ILE A 182 14.33 -15.72 12.75
CA ILE A 182 14.26 -16.96 13.53
C ILE A 182 14.98 -18.10 12.79
N SER A 183 14.76 -18.23 11.47
CA SER A 183 15.40 -19.27 10.68
C SER A 183 16.92 -19.09 10.54
N GLU A 184 17.38 -17.88 10.23
CA GLU A 184 18.77 -17.61 9.88
C GLU A 184 19.65 -17.29 11.09
N LYS A 185 19.10 -16.60 12.11
CA LYS A 185 19.85 -16.14 13.28
C LYS A 185 19.65 -17.03 14.50
N GLU A 186 18.41 -17.42 14.81
CA GLU A 186 18.13 -18.34 15.93
C GLU A 186 18.34 -19.81 15.54
N LYS A 187 18.41 -20.12 14.23
CA LYS A 187 18.55 -21.48 13.69
C LYS A 187 17.43 -22.43 14.15
N LEU A 188 16.22 -21.88 14.25
CA LEU A 188 14.99 -22.59 14.61
C LEU A 188 14.08 -22.72 13.37
N ALA A 189 13.02 -23.51 13.50
CA ALA A 189 12.03 -23.76 12.45
C ALA A 189 10.75 -22.92 12.69
N PRO A 190 10.60 -21.75 12.04
CA PRO A 190 9.39 -20.94 12.15
C PRO A 190 8.28 -21.44 11.23
N PHE A 191 7.05 -21.47 11.75
CA PHE A 191 5.82 -21.75 11.01
C PHE A 191 4.91 -20.54 11.11
N HIS A 192 4.93 -19.71 10.06
CA HIS A 192 4.03 -18.57 9.92
C HIS A 192 2.59 -19.06 9.74
N ARG A 193 1.66 -18.50 10.51
CA ARG A 193 0.28 -18.99 10.55
C ARG A 193 -0.63 -18.40 9.48
N PHE A 194 -0.35 -17.18 9.02
CA PHE A 194 -1.16 -16.50 8.01
C PHE A 194 -1.38 -17.37 6.75
N PRO A 195 -2.61 -17.45 6.19
CA PRO A 195 -3.83 -16.71 6.57
C PRO A 195 -4.66 -17.37 7.70
N ASN A 196 -4.18 -18.46 8.28
CA ASN A 196 -4.88 -19.17 9.36
C ASN A 196 -4.61 -18.47 10.70
N LEU A 197 -5.65 -18.34 11.53
CA LEU A 197 -5.47 -17.91 12.93
C LEU A 197 -4.93 -19.04 13.81
N ASN A 198 -5.20 -20.29 13.41
CA ASN A 198 -4.82 -21.48 14.14
C ASN A 198 -3.43 -21.96 13.73
N SER A 199 -2.72 -22.58 14.67
CA SER A 199 -1.47 -23.27 14.38
C SER A 199 -1.67 -24.36 13.33
N ASN A 200 -0.71 -24.45 12.39
CA ASN A 200 -0.64 -25.55 11.43
C ASN A 200 -0.14 -26.85 12.09
N LEU A 201 0.27 -26.80 13.35
CA LEU A 201 0.75 -27.95 14.13
C LEU A 201 -0.41 -28.49 14.99
N PRO A 202 -0.92 -29.71 14.73
CA PRO A 202 -2.16 -30.20 15.35
C PRO A 202 -2.16 -30.24 16.88
N LYS A 203 -1.01 -30.53 17.52
CA LYS A 203 -0.87 -30.53 18.98
C LYS A 203 -0.93 -29.13 19.58
N ILE A 204 -0.52 -28.11 18.84
CA ILE A 204 -0.50 -26.71 19.26
C ILE A 204 -1.83 -26.03 18.94
N ALA A 205 -2.49 -26.39 17.82
CA ALA A 205 -3.79 -25.87 17.44
C ALA A 205 -4.85 -26.03 18.55
N ARG A 206 -4.79 -27.14 19.31
CA ARG A 206 -5.66 -27.40 20.46
C ARG A 206 -5.48 -26.43 21.64
N ARG A 207 -4.36 -25.71 21.70
CA ARG A 207 -4.05 -24.73 22.77
C ARG A 207 -4.79 -23.40 22.59
N ASN A 208 -5.35 -23.14 21.41
CA ASN A 208 -6.13 -21.92 21.10
C ASN A 208 -5.39 -20.61 21.45
N ILE A 209 -4.10 -20.56 21.16
CA ILE A 209 -3.24 -19.39 21.34
C ILE A 209 -3.26 -18.56 20.06
N SER A 210 -3.51 -17.27 20.15
CA SER A 210 -3.37 -16.29 19.06
C SER A 210 -1.93 -15.80 18.99
N CYS A 211 -1.26 -16.07 17.87
CA CYS A 211 0.04 -15.49 17.53
C CYS A 211 0.26 -15.53 16.01
N ASP A 212 1.32 -14.89 15.53
CA ASP A 212 1.67 -14.89 14.10
C ASP A 212 2.53 -16.08 13.69
N ILE A 213 3.44 -16.52 14.56
CA ILE A 213 4.45 -17.55 14.26
C ILE A 213 4.51 -18.58 15.38
N ASP A 214 4.46 -19.87 15.03
CA ASP A 214 4.91 -20.97 15.90
C ASP A 214 6.38 -21.25 15.63
N VAL A 215 7.19 -21.42 16.68
CA VAL A 215 8.61 -21.74 16.53
C VAL A 215 8.87 -23.13 17.09
N CYS A 216 9.50 -23.98 16.29
CA CYS A 216 9.99 -25.29 16.71
C CYS A 216 11.52 -25.38 16.64
N ASP A 217 12.08 -26.35 17.34
CA ASP A 217 13.47 -26.77 17.14
C ASP A 217 13.61 -27.60 15.84
N ASN A 218 14.85 -27.97 15.52
CA ASN A 218 15.15 -28.78 14.33
C ASN A 218 14.65 -30.23 14.43
N GLN A 219 14.16 -30.67 15.60
CA GLN A 219 13.54 -31.97 15.83
C GLN A 219 12.00 -31.90 15.73
N GLY A 220 11.43 -30.71 15.50
CA GLY A 220 10.00 -30.49 15.41
C GLY A 220 9.30 -30.32 16.76
N HIS A 221 10.05 -30.17 17.86
CA HIS A 221 9.49 -29.84 19.16
C HIS A 221 9.18 -28.35 19.24
N PHE A 222 8.03 -28.02 19.81
CA PHE A 222 7.62 -26.64 20.03
C PHE A 222 8.54 -25.92 21.02
N VAL A 223 8.97 -24.72 20.65
CA VAL A 223 9.83 -23.85 21.47
C VAL A 223 9.02 -22.68 22.02
N LYS A 224 8.46 -21.84 21.15
CA LYS A 224 7.79 -20.58 21.55
C LYS A 224 6.75 -20.11 20.56
N PHE A 225 5.82 -19.29 21.05
CA PHE A 225 4.92 -18.48 20.24
C PHE A 225 5.55 -17.10 20.03
N VAL A 226 5.41 -16.55 18.82
CA VAL A 226 5.89 -15.21 18.50
C VAL A 226 4.75 -14.39 17.89
N GLU A 227 4.50 -13.24 18.52
CA GLU A 227 3.57 -12.20 18.06
C GLU A 227 4.38 -11.01 17.55
N VAL A 228 4.08 -10.50 16.36
CA VAL A 228 4.87 -9.44 15.72
C VAL A 228 4.08 -8.14 15.67
N LYS A 229 4.74 -7.05 16.06
CA LYS A 229 4.16 -5.70 16.01
C LYS A 229 5.04 -4.76 15.21
N SER A 230 4.42 -4.03 14.30
CA SER A 230 5.07 -2.97 13.51
C SER A 230 4.64 -1.60 14.03
N VAL A 231 5.60 -0.80 14.49
CA VAL A 231 5.38 0.54 15.02
C VAL A 231 6.11 1.58 14.19
N TYR A 232 5.36 2.51 13.59
CA TYR A 232 5.93 3.59 12.79
C TYR A 232 6.59 4.68 13.66
N GLY A 233 7.88 4.93 13.40
CA GLY A 233 8.68 5.95 14.06
C GLY A 233 9.66 5.40 15.09
N LEU A 234 10.14 6.28 15.98
CA LEU A 234 11.24 5.99 16.90
C LEU A 234 10.87 4.99 18.02
N PRO A 235 11.87 4.24 18.55
CA PRO A 235 11.70 3.38 19.73
C PRO A 235 11.06 4.08 20.92
N GLY A 236 10.25 3.34 21.69
CA GLY A 236 9.56 3.85 22.88
C GLY A 236 8.11 4.30 22.62
N LYS A 237 7.67 4.33 21.35
CA LYS A 237 6.25 4.48 21.03
C LYS A 237 5.43 3.24 21.43
N GLU A 238 4.17 3.49 21.77
CA GLU A 238 3.18 2.47 22.14
C GLU A 238 2.79 1.60 20.94
N PHE A 239 2.37 0.37 21.20
CA PHE A 239 1.88 -0.57 20.20
C PHE A 239 0.54 -1.19 20.64
N ASN A 240 -0.25 -1.68 19.70
CA ASN A 240 -1.56 -2.24 19.97
C ASN A 240 -1.50 -3.78 20.07
N LEU A 241 -2.17 -4.35 21.06
CA LEU A 241 -2.50 -5.78 21.10
C LEU A 241 -4.01 -5.97 20.98
N THR A 242 -4.43 -6.94 20.18
CA THR A 242 -5.84 -7.36 20.20
C THR A 242 -6.16 -8.06 21.54
N ILE A 243 -7.45 -8.10 21.89
CA ILE A 243 -7.91 -8.82 23.11
C ILE A 243 -7.43 -10.28 23.10
N ASN A 244 -7.40 -10.91 21.93
CA ASN A 244 -7.01 -12.31 21.79
C ASN A 244 -5.51 -12.48 21.98
N GLU A 245 -4.67 -11.59 21.44
CA GLU A 245 -3.21 -11.61 21.66
C GLU A 245 -2.88 -11.41 23.14
N TYR A 246 -3.51 -10.42 23.78
CA TYR A 246 -3.33 -10.18 25.20
C TYR A 246 -3.72 -11.41 26.04
N LYS A 247 -4.92 -11.98 25.80
CA LYS A 247 -5.37 -13.20 26.48
C LYS A 247 -4.44 -14.37 26.23
N SER A 248 -3.93 -14.52 25.01
CA SER A 248 -3.03 -15.61 24.62
C SER A 248 -1.71 -15.52 25.37
N ARG A 249 -1.13 -14.33 25.47
CA ARG A 249 0.04 -14.07 26.31
C ARG A 249 -0.20 -14.45 27.76
N GLU A 250 -1.35 -14.04 28.33
CA GLU A 250 -1.70 -14.37 29.72
C GLU A 250 -1.91 -15.87 29.95
N ILE A 251 -2.51 -16.57 28.98
CA ILE A 251 -2.65 -18.04 29.01
C ILE A 251 -1.28 -18.70 28.96
N CYS A 252 -0.40 -18.28 28.04
CA CYS A 252 0.97 -18.80 27.93
C CYS A 252 1.75 -18.58 29.21
N ARG A 253 1.68 -17.38 29.80
CA ARG A 253 2.33 -17.06 31.09
C ARG A 253 1.87 -17.98 32.22
N ARG A 254 0.58 -18.25 32.35
CA ARG A 254 0.03 -19.17 33.37
C ARG A 254 0.47 -20.62 33.15
N ASN A 255 0.57 -21.05 31.89
CA ASN A 255 0.95 -22.42 31.52
C ASN A 255 2.46 -22.62 31.36
N LYS A 256 3.29 -21.59 31.63
CA LYS A 256 4.74 -21.59 31.42
C LYS A 256 5.12 -21.97 29.98
N TRP A 257 4.38 -21.43 29.01
CA TRP A 257 4.74 -21.50 27.60
C TRP A 257 5.38 -20.19 27.18
N GLU A 258 6.46 -20.29 26.40
CA GLU A 258 7.13 -19.12 25.86
C GLU A 258 6.22 -18.39 24.85
N TYR A 259 6.02 -17.10 25.09
CA TYR A 259 5.26 -16.19 24.23
C TYR A 259 5.98 -14.85 24.17
N GLU A 260 6.67 -14.60 23.06
CA GLU A 260 7.39 -13.37 22.82
C GLU A 260 6.56 -12.42 21.97
N ILE A 261 6.56 -11.13 22.32
CA ILE A 261 6.08 -10.08 21.42
C ILE A 261 7.31 -9.39 20.83
N VAL A 262 7.48 -9.46 19.53
CA VAL A 262 8.57 -8.82 18.80
C VAL A 262 8.06 -7.52 18.18
N VAL A 263 8.60 -6.40 18.65
CA VAL A 263 8.25 -5.07 18.18
C VAL A 263 9.33 -4.54 17.25
N TYR A 264 8.95 -4.28 16.00
CA TYR A 264 9.75 -3.58 15.01
C TYR A 264 9.37 -2.10 14.97
N TYR A 265 10.29 -1.23 15.38
CA TYR A 265 10.21 0.21 15.13
C TYR A 265 10.77 0.52 13.75
N HIS A 266 10.02 1.22 12.91
CA HIS A 266 10.36 1.35 11.49
C HIS A 266 9.93 2.68 10.84
N ILE A 267 10.58 3.02 9.72
CA ILE A 267 10.11 4.02 8.74
C ILE A 267 10.03 3.32 7.39
N GLY A 268 8.82 3.16 6.85
CA GLY A 268 8.61 2.28 5.69
C GLY A 268 9.02 0.84 6.02
N LYS A 269 9.93 0.25 5.23
CA LYS A 269 10.50 -1.10 5.46
C LYS A 269 11.84 -1.07 6.22
N GLN A 270 12.38 0.11 6.49
CA GLN A 270 13.64 0.24 7.20
C GLN A 270 13.41 -0.04 8.68
N ILE A 271 14.11 -1.05 9.22
CA ILE A 271 14.12 -1.36 10.65
C ILE A 271 15.00 -0.32 11.35
N LEU A 272 14.42 0.43 12.27
CA LEU A 272 15.16 1.29 13.19
C LEU A 272 15.61 0.50 14.43
N LYS A 273 14.72 -0.35 14.97
CA LYS A 273 15.01 -1.21 16.12
C LYS A 273 14.08 -2.42 16.15
N ARG A 274 14.64 -3.58 16.46
CA ARG A 274 13.91 -4.79 16.87
C ARG A 274 13.99 -4.91 18.38
N LEU A 275 12.86 -5.10 19.05
CA LEU A 275 12.77 -5.30 20.49
C LEU A 275 11.96 -6.57 20.77
N ILE A 276 12.44 -7.40 21.69
CA ILE A 276 11.72 -8.58 22.16
C ILE A 276 11.15 -8.25 23.54
N ILE A 277 9.85 -8.48 23.71
CA ILE A 277 9.16 -8.40 25.00
C ILE A 277 8.85 -9.83 25.44
N THR A 278 9.53 -10.27 26.50
CA THR A 278 9.39 -11.63 27.04
C THR A 278 8.14 -11.75 27.92
N PRO A 279 7.74 -12.98 28.30
CA PRO A 279 6.60 -13.21 29.20
C PRO A 279 6.71 -12.50 30.56
N GLU A 280 7.94 -12.28 31.05
CA GLU A 280 8.23 -11.67 32.35
C GLU A 280 8.05 -10.16 32.34
N MET A 281 8.24 -9.52 31.19
CA MET A 281 8.13 -8.06 31.07
C MET A 281 6.69 -7.60 31.31
N LYS A 282 6.52 -6.52 32.08
CA LYS A 282 5.19 -5.96 32.38
C LYS A 282 4.72 -5.07 31.23
N LEU A 283 3.51 -5.34 30.72
CA LEU A 283 2.81 -4.46 29.78
C LEU A 283 1.99 -3.43 30.54
N ILE A 284 2.12 -2.15 30.19
CA ILE A 284 1.32 -1.05 30.74
C ILE A 284 0.24 -0.70 29.72
N ALA A 285 -1.03 -0.92 30.07
CA ALA A 285 -2.18 -0.63 29.21
C ALA A 285 -2.73 0.79 29.45
N ARG A 286 -3.13 1.50 28.38
CA ARG A 286 -3.87 2.78 28.47
C ARG A 286 -5.38 2.60 28.22
N PRO A 287 -6.26 3.46 28.77
CA PRO A 287 -7.71 3.23 28.84
C PRO A 287 -8.53 3.46 27.55
N SER A 288 -7.95 3.47 26.35
CA SER A 288 -8.66 3.84 25.10
C SER A 288 -8.63 2.76 24.00
N GLY A 289 -8.67 1.49 24.39
CA GLY A 289 -8.27 0.33 23.56
C GLY A 289 -6.90 -0.15 24.04
N TYR A 290 -6.53 -1.42 23.83
CA TYR A 290 -5.31 -2.01 24.39
C TYR A 290 -4.03 -1.47 23.70
N TRP A 291 -3.73 -0.21 23.95
CA TRP A 291 -2.46 0.45 23.65
C TRP A 291 -1.51 0.11 24.79
N CYS A 292 -0.44 -0.63 24.46
CA CYS A 292 0.53 -1.13 25.42
C CYS A 292 1.90 -0.44 25.25
N THR A 293 2.55 -0.19 26.37
CA THR A 293 3.98 0.17 26.49
C THR A 293 4.69 -0.81 27.43
N PHE A 294 6.02 -0.76 27.53
CA PHE A 294 6.81 -1.62 28.43
C PHE A 294 7.79 -0.78 29.25
N GLU A 295 8.06 -1.21 30.48
CA GLU A 295 9.15 -0.68 31.32
C GLU A 295 10.36 -1.61 31.23
N LYS A 296 11.56 -1.04 31.13
CA LYS A 296 12.78 -1.80 31.41
C LYS A 296 12.90 -1.93 32.92
N THR A 297 12.78 -3.15 33.45
CA THR A 297 13.27 -3.44 34.79
C THR A 297 14.80 -3.39 34.75
N GLY A 298 15.37 -2.52 35.59
CA GLY A 298 16.81 -2.48 35.87
C GLY A 298 17.25 -3.66 36.72
#